data_AF-A0A388SLM5-F1
#
_entry.id   AF-A0A388SLM5-F1
#
_cell.length_a   1.000
_cell.length_b   1.000
_cell.length_c   1.000
_cell.angle_alpha   90.00
_cell.angle_beta   90.00
_cell.angle_gamma   90.00
#
_symmetry.space_group_name_H-M   'P 1'
#
loop_
_entity.id
_entity.type
_entity.pdbx_description
1 polymer ?
#
loop_
_entity_poly.entity_id
_entity_poly.type
_entity_poly.pdbx_seq_one_letter_code
_entity_poly.pdbx_strand_id
1 'polypeptide(L)'
;MTRRPAISQSRNIAIAGGILALVCSGMLLLWVNHGWHASLRDFLPVVKALRIARADLLKGQLAAERQLAGDSGLPPGIHGAYFEQGAGRLYDAVDELLVPDSAILDGLGLHGDGPEMLVAQLRIYADGIAALDRATTARLAAPKQQHPLLALEQRRAFTELDRLGDALERSVFSRFVEDTERQSRLTRVVFVLWMGFLCGLTLLFKLAADRRRTAEMALVESEERWQFALEGPGDGVWDWNLQTGELFVSPRWKGLLGHEEHEVGNSPREWEGRVHPDDRPRVQSEIDLHLSGSTPVYQSEYRMRRKDGSYIWVLARGKVMSVTAEGSPLRFVGTHSDITARRQAEEALRVSRENLSVTLRSIGDAVMATDRAGRITLMNPVAERLTGWPFSAARGRHIGEVFVIVAGGTREPVADPVARAVSSGKVVELHNDTLLLARDGAEYQIADSAAPIHDAAGDITGAVLVFTDVSAQYAARQRLLASERQFRAAIEEAPVPVMIHDEDGAVLALNRSWCELSGYPPESLPTLARWEALAMLNDPVHAPGGGASDGVEGAGGHCRAGWRAGRPATPPPTPTACTPWARAGQTASTRYSAPMARRGCGISAPRRWDRCPTAAAR
;
A
#
# COMPACT_ATOMS: atom_id res chain seq x y z
N MET A 1 18.32 -21.38 6.82
CA MET A 1 19.78 -21.58 6.78
C MET A 1 20.47 -20.23 6.57
N THR A 2 21.59 -20.01 7.23
CA THR A 2 22.26 -18.69 7.39
C THR A 2 23.06 -18.27 6.16
N ARG A 3 22.48 -17.44 5.27
CA ARG A 3 23.22 -16.77 4.19
C ARG A 3 23.68 -15.37 4.60
N ARG A 4 24.88 -15.26 5.17
CA ARG A 4 25.77 -14.08 5.05
C ARG A 4 27.23 -14.50 5.30
N PRO A 5 28.25 -13.89 4.66
CA PRO A 5 28.16 -12.94 3.54
C PRO A 5 29.17 -13.19 2.39
N ALA A 6 28.75 -12.96 1.14
CA ALA A 6 29.66 -12.85 -0.02
C ALA A 6 30.67 -11.67 0.11
N ILE A 7 30.46 -10.79 1.09
CA ILE A 7 31.31 -9.64 1.45
C ILE A 7 32.72 -10.08 1.90
N SER A 8 32.91 -11.30 2.42
CA SER A 8 34.25 -11.76 2.82
C SER A 8 35.14 -12.05 1.61
N GLN A 9 34.59 -12.64 0.55
CA GLN A 9 35.34 -12.98 -0.67
C GLN A 9 35.85 -11.74 -1.40
N SER A 10 35.01 -10.71 -1.55
CA SER A 10 35.43 -9.45 -2.18
C SER A 10 36.51 -8.72 -1.38
N ARG A 11 36.42 -8.75 -0.03
CA ARG A 11 37.46 -8.19 0.84
C ARG A 11 38.79 -8.95 0.71
N ASN A 12 38.75 -10.28 0.63
CA ASN A 12 39.95 -11.11 0.48
C ASN A 12 40.62 -10.92 -0.90
N ILE A 13 39.84 -10.79 -1.98
CA ILE A 13 40.37 -10.50 -3.33
C ILE A 13 41.04 -9.12 -3.37
N ALA A 14 40.42 -8.10 -2.76
CA ALA A 14 41.00 -6.76 -2.67
C ALA A 14 42.32 -6.74 -1.86
N ILE A 15 42.37 -7.47 -0.74
CA ILE A 15 43.58 -7.61 0.08
C ILE A 15 44.69 -8.35 -0.70
N ALA A 16 44.37 -9.46 -1.38
CA ALA A 16 45.33 -10.19 -2.19
C ALA A 16 45.92 -9.35 -3.33
N GLY A 17 45.07 -8.55 -4.02
CA GLY A 17 45.52 -7.61 -5.05
C GLY A 17 46.44 -6.51 -4.49
N GLY A 18 46.14 -5.99 -3.30
CA GLY A 18 46.99 -5.01 -2.61
C GLY A 18 48.35 -5.57 -2.17
N ILE A 19 48.40 -6.82 -1.72
CA ILE A 19 49.66 -7.51 -1.36
C ILE A 19 50.51 -7.75 -2.61
N LEU A 20 49.91 -8.25 -3.69
CA LEU A 20 50.63 -8.49 -4.95
C LEU A 20 51.23 -7.19 -5.52
N ALA A 21 50.46 -6.11 -5.49
CA ALA A 21 50.95 -4.77 -5.86
C ALA A 21 52.19 -4.37 -5.05
N LEU A 22 52.15 -4.50 -3.72
CA LEU A 22 53.27 -4.18 -2.81
C LEU A 22 54.52 -5.03 -3.09
N VAL A 23 54.36 -6.32 -3.33
CA VAL A 23 55.48 -7.23 -3.67
C VAL A 23 56.11 -6.83 -5.00
N CYS A 24 55.30 -6.52 -6.02
CA CYS A 24 55.80 -6.02 -7.30
C CYS A 24 56.50 -4.66 -7.17
N SER A 25 56.02 -3.73 -6.34
CA SER A 25 56.74 -2.48 -6.01
C SER A 25 58.11 -2.77 -5.42
N GLY A 26 58.17 -3.69 -4.44
CA GLY A 26 59.39 -4.04 -3.74
C GLY A 26 60.44 -4.64 -4.68
N MET A 27 60.03 -5.58 -5.54
CA MET A 27 60.90 -6.13 -6.58
C MET A 27 61.41 -5.06 -7.56
N LEU A 28 60.57 -4.11 -7.97
CA LEU A 28 60.96 -3.01 -8.87
C LEU A 28 62.02 -2.11 -8.22
N LEU A 29 61.81 -1.73 -6.95
CA LEU A 29 62.75 -0.91 -6.19
C LEU A 29 64.08 -1.63 -5.94
N LEU A 30 64.04 -2.93 -5.63
CA LEU A 30 65.24 -3.76 -5.48
C LEU A 30 66.04 -3.86 -6.78
N TRP A 31 65.37 -4.04 -7.93
CA TRP A 31 66.00 -4.09 -9.24
C TRP A 31 66.69 -2.75 -9.61
N VAL A 32 65.98 -1.63 -9.42
CA VAL A 32 66.53 -0.27 -9.62
C VAL A 32 67.74 -0.02 -8.72
N ASN A 33 67.63 -0.35 -7.43
CA ASN A 33 68.73 -0.18 -6.47
C ASN A 33 69.94 -1.06 -6.82
N HIS A 34 69.68 -2.28 -7.31
CA HIS A 34 70.75 -3.20 -7.71
C HIS A 34 71.51 -2.68 -8.94
N GLY A 35 70.83 -2.14 -9.95
CA GLY A 35 71.46 -1.54 -11.14
C GLY A 35 72.33 -0.33 -10.79
N TRP A 36 71.86 0.53 -9.88
CA TRP A 36 72.66 1.65 -9.35
C TRP A 36 73.92 1.18 -8.61
N HIS A 37 73.79 0.16 -7.75
CA HIS A 37 74.93 -0.41 -7.02
C HIS A 37 75.91 -1.19 -7.90
N ALA A 38 75.46 -1.74 -9.04
CA ALA A 38 76.32 -2.40 -10.02
C ALA A 38 77.22 -1.38 -10.73
N SER A 39 76.64 -0.38 -11.40
CA SER A 39 77.40 0.67 -12.11
C SER A 39 78.40 1.41 -11.18
N LEU A 40 78.04 1.65 -9.91
CA LEU A 40 78.97 2.20 -8.90
C LEU A 40 80.12 1.25 -8.51
N ARG A 41 79.88 -0.07 -8.52
CA ARG A 41 80.91 -1.07 -8.16
C ARG A 41 81.98 -1.20 -9.23
N ASP A 42 81.58 -1.09 -10.50
CA ASP A 42 82.45 -1.40 -11.63
C ASP A 42 83.39 -0.23 -11.99
N PHE A 43 82.91 1.01 -11.93
CA PHE A 43 83.70 2.20 -12.32
C PHE A 43 84.55 2.80 -11.18
N LEU A 44 84.14 2.67 -9.92
CA LEU A 44 84.82 3.33 -8.80
C LEU A 44 86.25 2.82 -8.52
N PRO A 45 86.55 1.49 -8.59
CA PRO A 45 87.91 0.97 -8.44
C PRO A 45 88.85 1.53 -9.52
N VAL A 46 88.39 1.56 -10.77
CA VAL A 46 89.15 2.01 -11.95
C VAL A 46 89.53 3.49 -11.84
N VAL A 47 88.57 4.37 -11.52
CA VAL A 47 88.82 5.81 -11.33
C VAL A 47 89.78 6.05 -10.16
N LYS A 48 89.65 5.26 -9.08
CA LYS A 48 90.54 5.34 -7.91
C LYS A 48 91.97 4.89 -8.27
N ALA A 49 92.12 3.75 -8.95
CA ALA A 49 93.41 3.23 -9.39
C ALA A 49 94.12 4.22 -10.32
N LEU A 50 93.42 4.77 -11.31
CA LEU A 50 93.98 5.74 -12.25
C LEU A 50 94.50 7.01 -11.58
N ARG A 51 93.71 7.60 -10.66
CA ARG A 51 94.14 8.78 -9.89
C ARG A 51 95.37 8.52 -9.04
N ILE A 52 95.42 7.35 -8.41
CA ILE A 52 96.56 6.95 -7.56
C ILE A 52 97.80 6.71 -8.45
N ALA A 53 97.66 5.99 -9.55
CA ALA A 53 98.75 5.74 -10.49
C ALA A 53 99.33 7.04 -11.07
N ARG A 54 98.48 8.01 -11.43
CA ARG A 54 98.92 9.35 -11.87
C ARG A 54 99.64 10.12 -10.76
N ALA A 55 99.18 10.01 -9.51
CA ALA A 55 99.85 10.61 -8.36
C ALA A 55 101.22 9.98 -8.06
N ASP A 56 101.37 8.67 -8.28
CA ASP A 56 102.66 7.97 -8.12
C ASP A 56 103.60 8.24 -9.31
N LEU A 57 103.09 8.35 -10.53
CA LEU A 57 103.83 8.82 -11.71
C LEU A 57 104.46 10.20 -11.47
N LEU A 58 103.71 11.15 -10.87
CA LEU A 58 104.22 12.47 -10.46
C LEU A 58 105.35 12.37 -9.41
N LYS A 59 105.22 11.48 -8.41
CA LYS A 59 106.27 11.26 -7.38
C LYS A 59 107.52 10.64 -7.99
N GLY A 60 107.38 9.65 -8.87
CA GLY A 60 108.48 9.02 -9.59
C GLY A 60 109.26 10.02 -10.43
N GLN A 61 108.55 10.90 -11.17
CA GLN A 61 109.18 11.98 -11.94
C GLN A 61 109.96 12.95 -11.04
N LEU A 62 109.37 13.42 -9.94
CA LEU A 62 110.04 14.32 -8.98
C LEU A 62 111.28 13.68 -8.33
N ALA A 63 111.21 12.39 -7.98
CA ALA A 63 112.33 11.65 -7.42
C ALA A 63 113.48 11.49 -8.43
N ALA A 64 113.15 11.16 -9.68
CA ALA A 64 114.13 10.99 -10.75
C ALA A 64 114.80 12.31 -11.16
N GLU A 65 114.05 13.42 -11.27
CA GLU A 65 114.62 14.74 -11.55
C GLU A 65 115.62 15.17 -10.46
N ARG A 66 115.33 14.90 -9.18
CA ARG A 66 116.27 15.14 -8.07
C ARG A 66 117.52 14.26 -8.12
N GLN A 67 117.35 12.98 -8.48
CA GLN A 67 118.49 12.06 -8.63
C GLN A 67 119.38 12.43 -9.83
N LEU A 68 118.80 12.86 -10.95
CA LEU A 68 119.55 13.41 -12.09
C LEU A 68 120.27 14.72 -11.75
N ALA A 69 119.69 15.55 -10.87
CA ALA A 69 120.33 16.75 -10.32
C ALA A 69 121.42 16.47 -9.26
N GLY A 70 121.59 15.22 -8.83
CA GLY A 70 122.65 14.79 -7.91
C GLY A 70 122.31 14.92 -6.41
N ASP A 71 121.03 14.98 -6.04
CA ASP A 71 120.58 14.98 -4.65
C ASP A 71 120.94 13.65 -3.95
N SER A 72 121.80 13.72 -2.93
CA SER A 72 122.26 12.56 -2.15
C SER A 72 121.33 12.17 -1.00
N GLY A 73 120.25 12.93 -0.75
CA GLY A 73 119.27 12.66 0.31
C GLY A 73 118.21 11.62 -0.03
N LEU A 74 118.15 11.14 -1.27
CA LEU A 74 117.15 10.17 -1.75
C LEU A 74 117.73 8.76 -1.86
N PRO A 75 117.00 7.71 -1.40
CA PRO A 75 117.42 6.33 -1.63
C PRO A 75 117.57 6.02 -3.13
N PRO A 76 118.67 5.37 -3.58
CA PRO A 76 118.82 4.99 -4.98
C PRO A 76 117.67 4.06 -5.41
N GLY A 77 117.13 4.30 -6.61
CA GLY A 77 115.99 3.52 -7.15
C GLY A 77 114.59 3.93 -6.64
N ILE A 78 114.46 4.90 -5.73
CA ILE A 78 113.15 5.31 -5.18
C ILE A 78 112.14 5.82 -6.24
N HIS A 79 112.61 6.30 -7.40
CA HIS A 79 111.75 6.67 -8.52
C HIS A 79 111.03 5.44 -9.11
N GLY A 80 111.75 4.32 -9.28
CA GLY A 80 111.21 3.09 -9.85
C GLY A 80 110.18 2.45 -8.96
N ALA A 81 110.39 2.49 -7.63
CA ALA A 81 109.37 2.03 -6.67
C ALA A 81 108.03 2.79 -6.80
N TYR A 82 108.04 4.08 -7.16
CA TYR A 82 106.81 4.83 -7.45
C TYR A 82 106.20 4.47 -8.81
N PHE A 83 107.01 4.31 -9.86
CA PHE A 83 106.51 3.92 -11.18
C PHE A 83 105.96 2.48 -11.20
N GLU A 84 106.65 1.52 -10.58
CA GLU A 84 106.21 0.14 -10.41
C GLU A 84 104.89 0.08 -9.61
N GLN A 85 104.79 0.81 -8.51
CA GLN A 85 103.55 0.93 -7.74
C GLN A 85 102.39 1.55 -8.55
N GLY A 86 102.69 2.54 -9.39
CA GLY A 86 101.69 3.16 -10.28
C GLY A 86 101.20 2.22 -11.39
N ALA A 87 102.12 1.51 -12.04
CA ALA A 87 101.79 0.54 -13.08
C ALA A 87 101.06 -0.69 -12.52
N GLY A 88 101.53 -1.27 -11.41
CA GLY A 88 100.92 -2.42 -10.75
C GLY A 88 99.44 -2.18 -10.42
N ARG A 89 99.13 -1.03 -9.82
CA ARG A 89 97.73 -0.63 -9.50
C ARG A 89 96.81 -0.54 -10.71
N LEU A 90 97.34 -0.26 -11.90
CA LEU A 90 96.56 -0.24 -13.14
C LEU A 90 96.33 -1.65 -13.69
N TYR A 91 97.32 -2.54 -13.61
CA TYR A 91 97.14 -3.94 -13.95
C TYR A 91 96.14 -4.61 -13.00
N ASP A 92 96.26 -4.41 -11.68
CA ASP A 92 95.30 -4.92 -10.68
C ASP A 92 93.86 -4.49 -11.01
N ALA A 93 93.64 -3.21 -11.33
CA ALA A 93 92.32 -2.69 -11.69
C ALA A 93 91.81 -3.17 -13.05
N VAL A 94 92.71 -3.48 -14.00
CA VAL A 94 92.37 -4.11 -15.28
C VAL A 94 91.99 -5.58 -15.10
N ASP A 95 92.68 -6.30 -14.21
CA ASP A 95 92.39 -7.71 -13.98
C ASP A 95 91.11 -7.88 -13.14
N GLU A 96 90.80 -6.96 -12.20
CA GLU A 96 89.46 -6.85 -11.57
C GLU A 96 88.34 -6.63 -12.61
N LEU A 97 88.58 -5.79 -13.64
CA LEU A 97 87.65 -5.57 -14.77
C LEU A 97 87.46 -6.81 -15.67
N LEU A 98 88.39 -7.76 -15.65
CA LEU A 98 88.37 -8.96 -16.50
C LEU A 98 87.79 -10.20 -15.80
N VAL A 99 87.41 -10.12 -14.51
CA VAL A 99 86.83 -11.25 -13.78
C VAL A 99 85.42 -11.58 -14.31
N PRO A 100 85.15 -12.82 -14.77
CA PRO A 100 83.92 -13.18 -15.47
C PRO A 100 82.66 -13.27 -14.58
N ASP A 101 82.78 -13.15 -13.26
CA ASP A 101 81.62 -13.06 -12.35
C ASP A 101 80.89 -11.70 -12.40
N SER A 102 81.38 -10.77 -13.23
CA SER A 102 80.60 -9.62 -13.68
C SER A 102 79.50 -10.06 -14.68
N ALA A 103 78.44 -10.68 -14.14
CA ALA A 103 77.19 -11.04 -14.83
C ALA A 103 76.35 -9.80 -15.30
N ILE A 104 77.06 -8.71 -15.61
CA ILE A 104 76.59 -7.34 -15.83
C ILE A 104 76.78 -6.94 -17.30
N LEU A 105 77.78 -7.51 -17.99
CA LEU A 105 78.03 -7.24 -19.43
C LEU A 105 76.84 -7.64 -20.32
N ASP A 106 76.12 -8.72 -19.99
CA ASP A 106 74.89 -9.14 -20.69
C ASP A 106 73.71 -8.18 -20.42
N GLY A 107 73.67 -7.49 -19.28
CA GLY A 107 72.53 -6.68 -18.85
C GLY A 107 72.44 -5.28 -19.50
N LEU A 108 73.54 -4.76 -20.05
CA LEU A 108 73.65 -3.36 -20.49
C LEU A 108 73.46 -3.13 -21.99
N GLY A 109 73.37 -4.20 -22.79
CA GLY A 109 73.24 -4.11 -24.24
C GLY A 109 74.41 -3.39 -24.92
N LEU A 110 75.61 -3.51 -24.36
CA LEU A 110 76.85 -2.96 -24.92
C LEU A 110 77.44 -3.92 -25.97
N HIS A 111 76.70 -4.11 -27.08
CA HIS A 111 77.32 -4.63 -28.31
C HIS A 111 78.06 -3.49 -29.01
N GLY A 112 79.39 -3.55 -28.95
CA GLY A 112 80.30 -2.63 -29.63
C GLY A 112 81.46 -2.18 -28.73
N ASP A 113 82.57 -2.91 -28.80
CA ASP A 113 83.99 -2.60 -28.49
C ASP A 113 84.37 -1.83 -27.19
N GLY A 114 83.40 -1.42 -26.38
CA GLY A 114 83.52 -0.47 -25.29
C GLY A 114 84.42 -0.90 -24.12
N PRO A 115 84.22 -2.09 -23.51
CA PRO A 115 85.03 -2.54 -22.39
C PRO A 115 86.44 -2.96 -22.82
N GLU A 116 86.57 -3.69 -23.94
CA GLU A 116 87.88 -4.11 -24.48
C GLU A 116 88.76 -2.91 -24.83
N MET A 117 88.20 -1.87 -25.46
CA MET A 117 88.94 -0.64 -25.77
C MET A 117 89.40 0.09 -24.50
N LEU A 118 88.61 0.10 -23.43
CA LEU A 118 89.02 0.73 -22.16
C LEU A 118 90.14 -0.07 -21.47
N VAL A 119 89.99 -1.40 -21.41
CA VAL A 119 91.03 -2.32 -20.90
C VAL A 119 92.33 -2.16 -21.68
N ALA A 120 92.27 -2.09 -23.01
CA ALA A 120 93.42 -1.86 -23.87
C ALA A 120 94.09 -0.51 -23.57
N GLN A 121 93.33 0.58 -23.44
CA GLN A 121 93.87 1.90 -23.13
C GLN A 121 94.50 1.98 -21.72
N LEU A 122 93.90 1.32 -20.72
CA LEU A 122 94.47 1.20 -19.37
C LEU A 122 95.79 0.42 -19.38
N ARG A 123 95.88 -0.70 -20.12
CA ARG A 123 97.12 -1.46 -20.31
C ARG A 123 98.20 -0.64 -21.02
N ILE A 124 97.86 0.05 -22.11
CA ILE A 124 98.78 0.97 -22.81
C ILE A 124 99.34 2.04 -21.86
N TYR A 125 98.50 2.59 -20.97
CA TYR A 125 98.95 3.57 -19.98
C TYR A 125 99.90 2.93 -18.94
N ALA A 126 99.58 1.75 -18.40
CA ALA A 126 100.43 1.01 -17.46
C ALA A 126 101.79 0.61 -18.08
N ASP A 127 101.77 0.07 -19.31
CA ASP A 127 102.96 -0.27 -20.10
C ASP A 127 103.84 0.97 -20.32
N GLY A 128 103.22 2.14 -20.54
CA GLY A 128 103.88 3.43 -20.68
C GLY A 128 104.59 3.89 -19.40
N ILE A 129 103.99 3.68 -18.22
CA ILE A 129 104.63 3.95 -16.91
C ILE A 129 105.85 3.03 -16.74
N ALA A 130 105.69 1.73 -17.00
CA ALA A 130 106.79 0.77 -16.90
C ALA A 130 107.92 1.03 -17.93
N ALA A 131 107.59 1.56 -19.12
CA ALA A 131 108.58 1.98 -20.10
C ALA A 131 109.34 3.24 -19.67
N LEU A 132 108.64 4.21 -19.06
CA LEU A 132 109.27 5.42 -18.50
C LEU A 132 110.25 5.06 -17.37
N ASP A 133 109.91 4.10 -16.50
CA ASP A 133 110.80 3.61 -15.46
C ASP A 133 112.10 3.02 -16.02
N ARG A 134 111.99 2.04 -16.93
CA ARG A 134 113.16 1.42 -17.58
C ARG A 134 114.07 2.46 -18.25
N ALA A 135 113.47 3.44 -18.94
CA ALA A 135 114.21 4.54 -19.56
C ALA A 135 114.89 5.44 -18.51
N THR A 136 114.23 5.72 -17.38
CA THR A 136 114.76 6.56 -16.29
C THR A 136 115.92 5.87 -15.57
N THR A 137 115.78 4.58 -15.26
CA THR A 137 116.84 3.76 -14.68
C THR A 137 118.07 3.71 -15.60
N ALA A 138 117.88 3.50 -16.91
CA ALA A 138 118.97 3.52 -17.89
C ALA A 138 119.67 4.89 -17.98
N ARG A 139 118.92 6.00 -17.90
CA ARG A 139 119.46 7.37 -17.89
C ARG A 139 120.30 7.67 -16.65
N LEU A 140 119.89 7.19 -15.47
CA LEU A 140 120.63 7.37 -14.22
C LEU A 140 121.95 6.58 -14.17
N ALA A 141 122.10 5.55 -15.00
CA ALA A 141 123.35 4.82 -15.18
C ALA A 141 124.33 5.50 -16.16
N ALA A 142 123.91 6.56 -16.87
CA ALA A 142 124.73 7.26 -17.85
C ALA A 142 125.77 8.21 -17.19
N PRO A 143 126.83 8.62 -17.90
CA PRO A 143 127.82 9.56 -17.36
C PRO A 143 127.21 10.92 -17.00
N LYS A 144 127.59 11.48 -15.84
CA LYS A 144 127.03 12.75 -15.29
C LYS A 144 127.00 13.92 -16.28
N GLN A 145 127.91 13.97 -17.25
CA GLN A 145 127.95 15.02 -18.29
C GLN A 145 126.71 15.02 -19.22
N GLN A 146 125.99 13.91 -19.34
CA GLN A 146 124.81 13.77 -20.21
C GLN A 146 123.48 14.07 -19.49
N HIS A 147 123.48 14.12 -18.16
CA HIS A 147 122.27 14.25 -17.34
C HIS A 147 121.31 15.41 -17.73
N PRO A 148 121.79 16.63 -18.11
CA PRO A 148 120.89 17.73 -18.47
C PRO A 148 120.02 17.45 -19.70
N LEU A 149 120.56 16.75 -20.71
CA LEU A 149 119.81 16.37 -21.92
C LEU A 149 118.83 15.24 -21.61
N LEU A 150 119.27 14.23 -20.84
CA LEU A 150 118.44 13.10 -20.46
C LEU A 150 117.26 13.51 -19.56
N ALA A 151 117.44 14.53 -18.71
CA ALA A 151 116.36 15.14 -17.91
C ALA A 151 115.29 15.82 -18.78
N LEU A 152 115.68 16.51 -19.86
CA LEU A 152 114.74 17.13 -20.81
C LEU A 152 113.91 16.07 -21.56
N GLU A 153 114.56 15.00 -22.03
CA GLU A 153 113.85 13.88 -22.66
C GLU A 153 112.88 13.18 -21.69
N GLN A 154 113.30 12.98 -20.43
CA GLN A 154 112.45 12.36 -19.42
C GLN A 154 111.23 13.24 -19.13
N ARG A 155 111.42 14.55 -18.95
CA ARG A 155 110.31 15.49 -18.72
C ARG A 155 109.34 15.54 -19.91
N ARG A 156 109.84 15.38 -21.14
CA ARG A 156 108.98 15.23 -22.32
C ARG A 156 108.16 13.94 -22.27
N ALA A 157 108.80 12.79 -22.04
CA ALA A 157 108.12 11.50 -21.95
C ALA A 157 107.06 11.47 -20.83
N PHE A 158 107.37 12.03 -19.65
CA PHE A 158 106.41 12.25 -18.58
C PHE A 158 105.23 13.13 -19.02
N THR A 159 105.48 14.23 -19.74
CA THR A 159 104.41 15.14 -20.18
C THR A 159 103.48 14.50 -21.20
N GLU A 160 104.01 13.65 -22.08
CA GLU A 160 103.20 12.87 -23.03
C GLU A 160 102.36 11.81 -22.29
N LEU A 161 102.91 11.16 -21.27
CA LEU A 161 102.23 10.15 -20.47
C LEU A 161 101.16 10.76 -19.51
N ASP A 162 101.44 11.87 -18.84
CA ASP A 162 100.44 12.56 -17.99
C ASP A 162 99.23 13.05 -18.80
N ARG A 163 99.45 13.50 -20.04
CA ARG A 163 98.35 13.84 -20.97
C ARG A 163 97.48 12.65 -21.32
N LEU A 164 98.07 11.46 -21.50
CA LEU A 164 97.31 10.22 -21.74
C LEU A 164 96.50 9.84 -20.49
N GLY A 165 97.10 9.91 -19.30
CA GLY A 165 96.39 9.66 -18.03
C GLY A 165 95.22 10.63 -17.80
N ASP A 166 95.41 11.92 -18.08
CA ASP A 166 94.37 12.95 -17.96
C ASP A 166 93.21 12.77 -18.97
N ALA A 167 93.55 12.40 -20.21
CA ALA A 167 92.55 12.08 -21.23
C ALA A 167 91.74 10.82 -20.86
N LEU A 168 92.40 9.82 -20.27
CA LEU A 168 91.75 8.58 -19.82
C LEU A 168 90.88 8.81 -18.57
N GLU A 169 91.31 9.66 -17.63
CA GLU A 169 90.48 10.02 -16.46
C GLU A 169 89.17 10.67 -16.92
N ARG A 170 89.27 11.59 -17.88
CA ARG A 170 88.09 12.25 -18.46
C ARG A 170 87.19 11.29 -19.25
N SER A 171 87.74 10.33 -19.99
CA SER A 171 86.94 9.37 -20.77
C SER A 171 86.24 8.31 -19.90
N VAL A 172 86.89 7.84 -18.82
CA VAL A 172 86.25 6.94 -17.84
C VAL A 172 85.14 7.68 -17.09
N PHE A 173 85.39 8.91 -16.66
CA PHE A 173 84.40 9.71 -15.93
C PHE A 173 83.19 10.07 -16.80
N SER A 174 83.38 10.42 -18.08
CA SER A 174 82.25 10.72 -18.98
C SER A 174 81.37 9.49 -19.22
N ARG A 175 81.97 8.31 -19.44
CA ARG A 175 81.23 7.04 -19.60
C ARG A 175 80.42 6.68 -18.35
N PHE A 176 80.96 6.88 -17.16
CA PHE A 176 80.22 6.68 -15.90
C PHE A 176 79.01 7.62 -15.78
N VAL A 177 79.16 8.90 -16.14
CA VAL A 177 78.05 9.87 -16.14
C VAL A 177 76.97 9.49 -17.17
N GLU A 178 77.36 9.09 -18.38
CA GLU A 178 76.43 8.64 -19.42
C GLU A 178 75.65 7.37 -19.00
N ASP A 179 76.31 6.37 -18.42
CA ASP A 179 75.64 5.14 -17.95
C ASP A 179 74.69 5.40 -16.78
N THR A 180 75.13 6.17 -15.77
CA THR A 180 74.24 6.55 -14.65
C THR A 180 73.05 7.39 -15.10
N GLU A 181 73.21 8.25 -16.10
CA GLU A 181 72.07 8.97 -16.68
C GLU A 181 71.13 8.05 -17.47
N ARG A 182 71.68 7.11 -18.27
CA ARG A 182 70.91 6.08 -18.99
C ARG A 182 70.09 5.22 -18.01
N GLN A 183 70.70 4.75 -16.93
CA GLN A 183 70.03 4.02 -15.84
C GLN A 183 68.96 4.87 -15.15
N SER A 184 69.22 6.16 -14.90
CA SER A 184 68.23 7.07 -14.31
C SER A 184 67.02 7.28 -15.24
N ARG A 185 67.24 7.42 -16.56
CA ARG A 185 66.15 7.57 -17.54
C ARG A 185 65.31 6.29 -17.64
N LEU A 186 65.94 5.12 -17.74
CA LEU A 186 65.25 3.82 -17.76
C LEU A 186 64.42 3.62 -16.48
N THR A 187 65.01 3.89 -15.31
CA THR A 187 64.33 3.84 -14.01
C THR A 187 63.06 4.70 -14.00
N ARG A 188 63.14 5.97 -14.47
CA ARG A 188 61.97 6.87 -14.52
C ARG A 188 60.87 6.36 -15.45
N VAL A 189 61.23 5.88 -16.65
CA VAL A 189 60.26 5.34 -17.63
C VAL A 189 59.56 4.10 -17.07
N VAL A 190 60.32 3.16 -16.53
CA VAL A 190 59.79 1.93 -15.91
C VAL A 190 58.87 2.28 -14.73
N PHE A 191 59.26 3.22 -13.87
CA PHE A 191 58.42 3.67 -12.75
C PHE A 191 57.10 4.32 -13.21
N VAL A 192 57.12 5.17 -14.24
CA VAL A 192 55.92 5.82 -14.78
C VAL A 192 54.97 4.79 -15.43
N LEU A 193 55.49 3.84 -16.22
CA LEU A 193 54.70 2.76 -16.80
C LEU A 193 54.07 1.87 -15.71
N TRP A 194 54.83 1.55 -14.67
CA TRP A 194 54.38 0.74 -13.54
C TRP A 194 53.28 1.45 -12.73
N MET A 195 53.43 2.76 -12.46
CA MET A 195 52.39 3.58 -11.83
C MET A 195 51.11 3.68 -12.69
N GLY A 196 51.26 3.81 -14.01
CA GLY A 196 50.13 3.80 -14.94
C GLY A 196 49.36 2.47 -14.93
N PHE A 197 50.09 1.35 -14.94
CA PHE A 197 49.52 0.02 -14.81
C PHE A 197 48.76 -0.15 -13.48
N LEU A 198 49.34 0.29 -12.36
CA LEU A 198 48.70 0.22 -11.04
C LEU A 198 47.39 1.04 -10.98
N CYS A 199 47.41 2.24 -11.55
CA CYS A 199 46.24 3.12 -11.61
C CYS A 199 45.13 2.51 -12.50
N GLY A 200 45.49 1.93 -13.65
CA GLY A 200 44.55 1.20 -14.51
C GLY A 200 43.94 -0.02 -13.83
N LEU A 201 44.75 -0.82 -13.14
CA LEU A 201 44.31 -2.01 -12.42
C LEU A 201 43.29 -1.66 -11.32
N THR A 202 43.59 -0.64 -10.51
CA THR A 202 42.67 -0.19 -9.44
C THR A 202 41.36 0.38 -9.99
N LEU A 203 41.39 1.09 -11.13
CA LEU A 203 40.19 1.57 -11.81
C LEU A 203 39.31 0.42 -12.34
N LEU A 204 39.92 -0.61 -12.94
CA LEU A 204 39.23 -1.81 -13.42
C LEU A 204 38.56 -2.57 -12.25
N PHE A 205 39.26 -2.75 -11.13
CA PHE A 205 38.66 -3.37 -9.94
C PHE A 205 37.49 -2.56 -9.37
N LYS A 206 37.57 -1.22 -9.37
CA LYS A 206 36.43 -0.35 -8.99
C LYS A 206 35.23 -0.55 -9.93
N LEU A 207 35.44 -0.46 -11.24
CA LEU A 207 34.40 -0.65 -12.26
C LEU A 207 33.71 -2.02 -12.15
N ALA A 208 34.47 -3.08 -11.89
CA ALA A 208 33.94 -4.42 -11.68
C ALA A 208 33.11 -4.52 -10.39
N ALA A 209 33.57 -3.89 -9.30
CA ALA A 209 32.86 -3.91 -8.01
C ALA A 209 31.55 -3.12 -8.06
N ASP A 210 31.55 -1.93 -8.69
CA ASP A 210 30.38 -1.08 -8.76
C ASP A 210 29.30 -1.65 -9.69
N ARG A 211 29.66 -2.22 -10.85
CA ARG A 211 28.69 -2.95 -11.72
C ARG A 211 27.97 -4.08 -10.97
N ARG A 212 28.70 -4.80 -10.10
CA ARG A 212 28.13 -5.88 -9.29
C ARG A 212 27.20 -5.34 -8.20
N ARG A 213 27.60 -4.27 -7.50
CA ARG A 213 26.74 -3.60 -6.51
C ARG A 213 25.46 -3.05 -7.13
N THR A 214 25.51 -2.43 -8.31
CA THR A 214 24.31 -1.91 -8.97
C THR A 214 23.34 -3.03 -9.35
N ALA A 215 23.86 -4.20 -9.77
CA ALA A 215 23.01 -5.36 -10.06
C ALA A 215 22.40 -5.96 -8.77
N GLU A 216 23.20 -6.07 -7.69
CA GLU A 216 22.72 -6.56 -6.40
C GLU A 216 21.68 -5.61 -5.76
N MET A 217 21.88 -4.29 -5.84
CA MET A 217 20.90 -3.30 -5.36
C MET A 217 19.63 -3.26 -6.22
N ALA A 218 19.74 -3.36 -7.54
CA ALA A 218 18.56 -3.44 -8.42
C ALA A 218 17.76 -4.73 -8.18
N LEU A 219 18.43 -5.85 -7.84
CA LEU A 219 17.75 -7.08 -7.42
C LEU A 219 17.02 -6.89 -6.09
N VAL A 220 17.65 -6.30 -5.08
CA VAL A 220 17.03 -6.04 -3.77
C VAL A 220 15.87 -5.05 -3.89
N GLU A 221 16.03 -3.93 -4.62
CA GLU A 221 14.94 -2.96 -4.83
C GLU A 221 13.79 -3.57 -5.65
N SER A 222 14.08 -4.56 -6.53
CA SER A 222 13.05 -5.36 -7.18
C SER A 222 12.36 -6.28 -6.17
N GLU A 223 13.10 -7.10 -5.41
CA GLU A 223 12.57 -8.01 -4.39
C GLU A 223 11.74 -7.29 -3.33
N GLU A 224 12.18 -6.13 -2.85
CA GLU A 224 11.46 -5.27 -1.90
C GLU A 224 10.20 -4.66 -2.53
N ARG A 225 10.24 -4.22 -3.80
CA ARG A 225 9.02 -3.79 -4.52
C ARG A 225 8.04 -4.94 -4.75
N TRP A 226 8.54 -6.14 -5.05
CA TRP A 226 7.71 -7.34 -5.18
C TRP A 226 7.08 -7.71 -3.83
N GLN A 227 7.85 -7.73 -2.73
CA GLN A 227 7.31 -7.92 -1.39
C GLN A 227 6.27 -6.85 -1.05
N PHE A 228 6.59 -5.57 -1.19
CA PHE A 228 5.66 -4.47 -0.88
C PHE A 228 4.38 -4.51 -1.74
N ALA A 229 4.47 -4.79 -3.04
CA ALA A 229 3.30 -4.93 -3.92
C ALA A 229 2.41 -6.13 -3.54
N LEU A 230 3.00 -7.20 -3.00
CA LEU A 230 2.29 -8.34 -2.43
C LEU A 230 1.79 -8.07 -1.00
N GLU A 231 2.38 -7.10 -0.29
CA GLU A 231 1.96 -6.69 1.05
C GLU A 231 0.79 -5.72 1.06
N GLY A 232 0.68 -4.84 0.06
CA GLY A 232 -0.36 -3.80 -0.03
C GLY A 232 -1.81 -4.29 0.07
N PRO A 233 -2.24 -5.36 -0.63
CA PRO A 233 -3.64 -5.80 -0.62
C PRO A 233 -4.02 -6.79 0.50
N GLY A 234 -3.03 -7.37 1.19
CA GLY A 234 -3.24 -8.55 2.05
C GLY A 234 -3.35 -9.88 1.29
N ASP A 235 -2.95 -9.91 0.01
CA ASP A 235 -3.06 -11.09 -0.85
C ASP A 235 -2.14 -12.25 -0.42
N GLY A 236 -2.65 -13.49 -0.56
CA GLY A 236 -1.89 -14.72 -0.41
C GLY A 236 -1.28 -15.18 -1.73
N VAL A 237 0.03 -15.37 -1.81
CA VAL A 237 0.73 -15.82 -3.03
C VAL A 237 0.78 -17.35 -3.08
N TRP A 238 0.65 -17.89 -4.28
CA TRP A 238 0.86 -19.29 -4.58
C TRP A 238 1.66 -19.46 -5.88
N ASP A 239 2.45 -20.53 -5.95
CA ASP A 239 3.37 -20.85 -7.04
C ASP A 239 3.40 -22.38 -7.23
N TRP A 240 2.83 -22.83 -8.33
CA TRP A 240 2.67 -24.24 -8.65
C TRP A 240 3.65 -24.65 -9.75
N ASN A 241 4.56 -25.56 -9.42
CA ASN A 241 5.36 -26.29 -10.39
C ASN A 241 4.55 -27.47 -10.93
N LEU A 242 4.14 -27.38 -12.20
CA LEU A 242 3.31 -28.38 -12.87
C LEU A 242 4.11 -29.64 -13.26
N GLN A 243 5.44 -29.55 -13.30
CA GLN A 243 6.31 -30.68 -13.62
C GLN A 243 6.63 -31.54 -12.38
N THR A 244 6.86 -30.93 -11.21
CA THR A 244 7.09 -31.66 -9.95
C THR A 244 5.83 -31.91 -9.13
N GLY A 245 4.75 -31.17 -9.41
CA GLY A 245 3.50 -31.20 -8.63
C GLY A 245 3.57 -30.41 -7.32
N GLU A 246 4.68 -29.71 -7.04
CA GLU A 246 4.87 -28.93 -5.81
C GLU A 246 4.13 -27.59 -5.88
N LEU A 247 3.35 -27.29 -4.85
CA LEU A 247 2.62 -26.03 -4.70
C LEU A 247 3.18 -25.25 -3.51
N PHE A 248 4.02 -24.24 -3.77
CA PHE A 248 4.37 -23.28 -2.75
C PHE A 248 3.18 -22.35 -2.47
N VAL A 249 2.86 -22.13 -1.19
CA VAL A 249 1.93 -21.09 -0.73
C VAL A 249 2.65 -20.22 0.31
N SER A 250 2.41 -18.92 0.28
CA SER A 250 3.06 -17.97 1.18
C SER A 250 2.47 -18.01 2.60
N PRO A 251 3.20 -17.54 3.64
CA PRO A 251 2.66 -17.44 5.00
C PRO A 251 1.38 -16.59 5.08
N ARG A 252 1.29 -15.53 4.26
CA ARG A 252 0.09 -14.69 4.09
C ARG A 252 -1.11 -15.49 3.60
N TRP A 253 -0.91 -16.40 2.64
CA TRP A 253 -1.97 -17.26 2.13
C TRP A 253 -2.53 -18.18 3.22
N LYS A 254 -1.66 -18.71 4.10
CA LYS A 254 -2.08 -19.52 5.26
C LYS A 254 -2.81 -18.66 6.29
N GLY A 255 -2.29 -17.47 6.58
CA GLY A 255 -2.91 -16.47 7.46
C GLY A 255 -4.31 -16.01 7.00
N LEU A 256 -4.53 -15.88 5.68
CA LEU A 256 -5.84 -15.57 5.08
C LEU A 256 -6.93 -16.59 5.49
N LEU A 257 -6.51 -17.85 5.64
CA LEU A 257 -7.35 -18.97 6.06
C LEU A 257 -7.38 -19.18 7.59
N GLY A 258 -6.69 -18.32 8.35
CA GLY A 258 -6.58 -18.41 9.81
C GLY A 258 -5.61 -19.49 10.31
N HIS A 259 -4.65 -19.89 9.48
CA HIS A 259 -3.68 -20.95 9.80
C HIS A 259 -2.26 -20.44 10.04
N GLU A 260 -1.56 -21.09 10.96
CA GLU A 260 -0.13 -20.90 11.19
C GLU A 260 0.70 -21.63 10.11
N GLU A 261 1.94 -21.18 9.89
CA GLU A 261 2.81 -21.67 8.80
C GLU A 261 2.98 -23.21 8.78
N HIS A 262 3.03 -23.81 9.97
CA HIS A 262 3.26 -25.24 10.19
C HIS A 262 1.98 -26.11 10.14
N GLU A 263 0.79 -25.50 10.09
CA GLU A 263 -0.50 -26.22 10.12
C GLU A 263 -1.00 -26.66 8.75
N VAL A 264 -0.43 -26.11 7.68
CA VAL A 264 -0.91 -26.31 6.30
C VAL A 264 0.25 -26.65 5.38
N GLY A 265 0.12 -27.78 4.67
CA GLY A 265 1.11 -28.28 3.73
C GLY A 265 1.11 -27.55 2.39
N ASN A 266 2.25 -27.59 1.71
CA ASN A 266 2.49 -26.97 0.42
C ASN A 266 2.18 -27.97 -0.72
N SER A 267 0.91 -28.35 -0.88
CA SER A 267 0.48 -29.31 -1.92
C SER A 267 -0.85 -28.94 -2.60
N PRO A 268 -1.06 -29.28 -3.89
CA PRO A 268 -2.32 -29.01 -4.60
C PRO A 268 -3.55 -29.63 -3.93
N ARG A 269 -3.41 -30.84 -3.37
CA ARG A 269 -4.51 -31.53 -2.66
C ARG A 269 -4.96 -30.79 -1.40
N GLU A 270 -4.03 -30.13 -0.71
CA GLU A 270 -4.33 -29.33 0.48
C GLU A 270 -5.16 -28.09 0.12
N TRP A 271 -4.89 -27.46 -1.02
CA TRP A 271 -5.74 -26.40 -1.59
C TRP A 271 -7.12 -26.95 -2.01
N GLU A 272 -7.16 -28.02 -2.80
CA GLU A 272 -8.40 -28.59 -3.34
C GLU A 272 -9.38 -29.01 -2.23
N GLY A 273 -8.87 -29.65 -1.18
CA GLY A 273 -9.64 -30.05 0.01
C GLY A 273 -10.26 -28.88 0.79
N ARG A 274 -9.78 -27.64 0.57
CA ARG A 274 -10.28 -26.40 1.19
C ARG A 274 -11.24 -25.63 0.31
N VAL A 275 -11.25 -25.85 -1.01
CA VAL A 275 -12.29 -25.32 -1.90
C VAL A 275 -13.63 -25.96 -1.56
N HIS A 276 -14.70 -25.15 -1.54
CA HIS A 276 -16.07 -25.61 -1.28
C HIS A 276 -16.52 -26.66 -2.33
N PRO A 277 -17.16 -27.77 -1.93
CA PRO A 277 -17.51 -28.87 -2.85
C PRO A 277 -18.20 -28.42 -4.16
N ASP A 278 -19.24 -27.59 -4.09
CA ASP A 278 -19.95 -27.11 -5.29
C ASP A 278 -19.08 -26.26 -6.24
N ASP A 279 -18.03 -25.60 -5.73
CA ASP A 279 -17.18 -24.71 -6.52
C ASP A 279 -16.08 -25.50 -7.25
N ARG A 280 -15.65 -26.66 -6.72
CA ARG A 280 -14.51 -27.45 -7.25
C ARG A 280 -14.59 -27.76 -8.74
N PRO A 281 -15.71 -28.30 -9.30
CA PRO A 281 -15.74 -28.70 -10.71
C PRO A 281 -15.56 -27.51 -11.66
N ARG A 282 -16.13 -26.35 -11.29
CA ARG A 282 -15.99 -25.11 -12.05
C ARG A 282 -14.57 -24.58 -11.97
N VAL A 283 -14.00 -24.47 -10.76
CA VAL A 283 -12.64 -23.96 -10.55
C VAL A 283 -11.61 -24.82 -11.26
N GLN A 284 -11.75 -26.15 -11.23
CA GLN A 284 -10.87 -27.05 -11.99
C GLN A 284 -10.98 -26.80 -13.50
N SER A 285 -12.19 -26.69 -14.05
CA SER A 285 -12.39 -26.40 -15.47
C SER A 285 -11.81 -25.05 -15.89
N GLU A 286 -11.85 -24.03 -15.02
CA GLU A 286 -11.26 -22.71 -15.28
C GLU A 286 -9.71 -22.74 -15.24
N ILE A 287 -9.13 -23.59 -14.38
CA ILE A 287 -7.69 -23.86 -14.35
C ILE A 287 -7.26 -24.59 -15.64
N ASP A 288 -7.93 -25.69 -16.01
CA ASP A 288 -7.60 -26.49 -17.20
C ASP A 288 -7.70 -25.65 -18.49
N LEU A 289 -8.69 -24.77 -18.55
CA LEU A 289 -8.89 -23.84 -19.66
C LEU A 289 -7.80 -22.75 -19.72
N HIS A 290 -7.20 -22.34 -18.59
CA HIS A 290 -6.03 -21.47 -18.59
C HIS A 290 -4.74 -22.23 -18.96
N LEU A 291 -4.53 -23.43 -18.42
CA LEU A 291 -3.35 -24.24 -18.68
C LEU A 291 -3.26 -24.72 -20.14
N SER A 292 -4.39 -24.89 -20.82
CA SER A 292 -4.44 -25.13 -22.27
C SER A 292 -4.12 -23.89 -23.14
N GLY A 293 -3.87 -22.72 -22.52
CA GLY A 293 -3.58 -21.47 -23.24
C GLY A 293 -4.81 -20.74 -23.76
N SER A 294 -6.02 -21.20 -23.47
CA SER A 294 -7.27 -20.61 -23.98
C SER A 294 -7.61 -19.25 -23.36
N THR A 295 -6.96 -18.87 -22.25
CA THR A 295 -7.07 -17.53 -21.63
C THR A 295 -5.70 -16.94 -21.31
N PRO A 296 -5.50 -15.61 -21.50
CA PRO A 296 -4.21 -14.97 -21.25
C PRO A 296 -3.85 -14.80 -19.77
N VAL A 297 -4.86 -14.87 -18.88
CA VAL A 297 -4.77 -14.74 -17.42
C VAL A 297 -5.86 -15.62 -16.81
N TYR A 298 -5.54 -16.36 -15.76
CA TYR A 298 -6.52 -17.08 -14.93
C TYR A 298 -7.17 -16.13 -13.94
N GLN A 299 -8.49 -16.17 -13.84
CA GLN A 299 -9.26 -15.46 -12.82
C GLN A 299 -10.48 -16.30 -12.40
N SER A 300 -10.62 -16.55 -11.10
CA SER A 300 -11.77 -17.28 -10.53
C SER A 300 -12.14 -16.72 -9.16
N GLU A 301 -13.45 -16.68 -8.86
CA GLU A 301 -13.96 -16.40 -7.52
C GLU A 301 -14.60 -17.65 -6.94
N TYR A 302 -14.19 -18.09 -5.75
CA TYR A 302 -14.73 -19.29 -5.11
C TYR A 302 -14.59 -19.27 -3.58
N ARG A 303 -15.28 -20.18 -2.91
CA ARG A 303 -15.29 -20.28 -1.45
C ARG A 303 -14.15 -21.17 -0.96
N MET A 304 -13.36 -20.68 -0.01
CA MET A 304 -12.32 -21.43 0.70
C MET A 304 -12.62 -21.58 2.19
N ARG A 305 -12.39 -22.77 2.74
CA ARG A 305 -12.63 -23.11 4.14
C ARG A 305 -11.49 -22.61 5.04
N ARG A 306 -11.83 -21.80 6.04
CA ARG A 306 -10.96 -21.35 7.13
C ARG A 306 -10.78 -22.43 8.21
N LYS A 307 -9.81 -22.22 9.10
CA LYS A 307 -9.52 -23.08 10.26
C LYS A 307 -10.72 -23.32 11.19
N ASP A 308 -11.57 -22.32 11.35
CA ASP A 308 -12.80 -22.36 12.16
C ASP A 308 -13.97 -23.12 11.50
N GLY A 309 -13.78 -23.61 10.27
CA GLY A 309 -14.80 -24.29 9.48
C GLY A 309 -15.71 -23.34 8.68
N SER A 310 -15.59 -22.02 8.85
CA SER A 310 -16.28 -21.03 8.03
C SER A 310 -15.73 -20.97 6.61
N TYR A 311 -16.48 -20.38 5.68
CA TYR A 311 -16.04 -20.13 4.32
C TYR A 311 -15.83 -18.64 4.07
N ILE A 312 -14.73 -18.30 3.40
CA ILE A 312 -14.49 -16.98 2.81
C ILE A 312 -14.55 -17.03 1.30
N TRP A 313 -14.92 -15.91 0.68
CA TRP A 313 -14.82 -15.72 -0.76
C TRP A 313 -13.41 -15.26 -1.13
N VAL A 314 -12.77 -16.02 -2.01
CA VAL A 314 -11.42 -15.73 -2.50
C VAL A 314 -11.47 -15.46 -3.99
N LEU A 315 -10.86 -14.35 -4.42
CA LEU A 315 -10.53 -14.07 -5.81
C LEU A 315 -9.12 -14.62 -6.08
N ALA A 316 -9.03 -15.69 -6.86
CA ALA A 316 -7.77 -16.21 -7.38
C ALA A 316 -7.46 -15.55 -8.73
N ARG A 317 -6.23 -15.05 -8.89
CA ARG A 317 -5.70 -14.53 -10.16
C ARG A 317 -4.31 -15.10 -10.40
N GLY A 318 -4.03 -15.60 -11.59
CA GLY A 318 -2.73 -16.23 -11.88
C GLY A 318 -2.36 -16.22 -13.36
N LYS A 319 -1.10 -16.56 -13.64
CA LYS A 319 -0.57 -16.68 -15.01
C LYS A 319 0.53 -17.74 -15.09
N VAL A 320 0.57 -18.46 -16.20
CA VAL A 320 1.73 -19.31 -16.56
C VAL A 320 2.95 -18.43 -16.80
N MET A 321 4.01 -18.65 -16.02
CA MET A 321 5.26 -17.87 -16.02
C MET A 321 6.36 -18.49 -16.90
N SER A 322 6.31 -19.81 -17.12
CA SER A 322 7.22 -20.52 -18.01
C SER A 322 6.52 -21.70 -18.67
N VAL A 323 6.98 -22.03 -19.88
CA VAL A 323 6.54 -23.19 -20.69
C VAL A 323 7.75 -24.04 -21.08
N THR A 324 7.55 -25.31 -21.41
CA THR A 324 8.59 -26.18 -21.97
C THR A 324 8.92 -25.80 -23.42
N ALA A 325 9.95 -26.42 -23.99
CA ALA A 325 10.27 -26.27 -25.41
C ALA A 325 9.15 -26.78 -26.33
N GLU A 326 8.33 -27.72 -25.85
CA GLU A 326 7.15 -28.26 -26.54
C GLU A 326 5.87 -27.42 -26.30
N GLY A 327 5.96 -26.32 -25.53
CA GLY A 327 4.85 -25.40 -25.26
C GLY A 327 3.97 -25.74 -24.04
N SER A 328 4.26 -26.82 -23.31
CA SER A 328 3.50 -27.22 -22.12
C SER A 328 3.78 -26.27 -20.93
N PRO A 329 2.79 -25.88 -20.12
CA PRO A 329 3.00 -25.01 -18.96
C PRO A 329 3.86 -25.68 -17.89
N LEU A 330 4.91 -24.99 -17.41
CA LEU A 330 5.83 -25.47 -16.38
C LEU A 330 5.52 -24.91 -14.99
N ARG A 331 5.25 -23.60 -14.91
CA ARG A 331 5.10 -22.89 -13.64
C ARG A 331 3.92 -21.92 -13.71
N PHE A 332 2.99 -22.06 -12.77
CA PHE A 332 1.76 -21.28 -12.70
C PHE A 332 1.74 -20.52 -11.37
N VAL A 333 1.76 -19.19 -11.44
CA VAL A 333 1.95 -18.31 -10.26
C VAL A 333 0.75 -17.37 -10.14
N GLY A 334 0.32 -17.08 -8.92
CA GLY A 334 -0.79 -16.16 -8.70
C GLY A 334 -0.98 -15.69 -7.27
N THR A 335 -2.09 -14.97 -7.07
CA THR A 335 -2.52 -14.39 -5.81
C THR A 335 -3.96 -14.79 -5.47
N HIS A 336 -4.27 -14.82 -4.17
CA HIS A 336 -5.59 -15.01 -3.58
C HIS A 336 -5.94 -13.76 -2.75
N SER A 337 -6.98 -13.03 -3.14
CA SER A 337 -7.52 -11.88 -2.39
C SER A 337 -8.79 -12.30 -1.63
N ASP A 338 -8.93 -11.97 -0.35
CA ASP A 338 -10.21 -12.12 0.36
C ASP A 338 -11.19 -11.03 -0.08
N ILE A 339 -12.27 -11.43 -0.75
CA ILE A 339 -13.32 -10.55 -1.27
C ILE A 339 -14.62 -10.68 -0.45
N THR A 340 -14.58 -11.30 0.73
CA THR A 340 -15.77 -11.55 1.57
C THR A 340 -16.47 -10.26 1.97
N ALA A 341 -15.72 -9.23 2.38
CA ALA A 341 -16.29 -7.92 2.72
C ALA A 341 -17.01 -7.26 1.53
N ARG A 342 -16.44 -7.38 0.31
CA ARG A 342 -17.06 -6.89 -0.93
C ARG A 342 -18.36 -7.63 -1.22
N ARG A 343 -18.34 -8.97 -1.18
CA ARG A 343 -19.53 -9.80 -1.41
C ARG A 343 -20.63 -9.55 -0.37
N GLN A 344 -20.27 -9.35 0.89
CA GLN A 344 -21.21 -8.97 1.95
C GLN A 344 -21.84 -7.59 1.70
N ALA A 345 -21.07 -6.60 1.23
CA ALA A 345 -21.60 -5.28 0.90
C ALA A 345 -22.53 -5.30 -0.33
N GLU A 346 -22.15 -6.05 -1.39
CA GLU A 346 -22.97 -6.26 -2.58
C GLU A 346 -24.31 -6.94 -2.22
N GLU A 347 -24.27 -7.98 -1.38
CA GLU A 347 -25.47 -8.71 -0.94
C GLU A 347 -26.34 -7.90 0.02
N ALA A 348 -25.75 -7.16 0.97
CA ALA A 348 -26.50 -6.25 1.86
C ALA A 348 -27.22 -5.15 1.05
N LEU A 349 -26.59 -4.62 0.00
CA LEU A 349 -27.22 -3.67 -0.91
C LEU A 349 -28.35 -4.33 -1.74
N ARG A 350 -28.18 -5.59 -2.17
CA ARG A 350 -29.20 -6.37 -2.87
C ARG A 350 -30.43 -6.60 -1.99
N VAL A 351 -30.21 -7.10 -0.76
CA VAL A 351 -31.27 -7.36 0.23
C VAL A 351 -31.96 -6.06 0.65
N SER A 352 -31.23 -4.96 0.83
CA SER A 352 -31.82 -3.64 1.14
C SER A 352 -32.76 -3.16 0.02
N ARG A 353 -32.35 -3.29 -1.25
CA ARG A 353 -33.18 -2.97 -2.42
C ARG A 353 -34.41 -3.89 -2.54
N GLU A 354 -34.24 -5.18 -2.28
CA GLU A 354 -35.31 -6.16 -2.31
C GLU A 354 -36.35 -5.90 -1.19
N ASN A 355 -35.89 -5.67 0.03
CA ASN A 355 -36.75 -5.30 1.17
C ASN A 355 -37.51 -3.99 0.91
N LEU A 356 -36.85 -2.96 0.37
CA LEU A 356 -37.54 -1.71 -0.01
C LEU A 356 -38.65 -1.97 -1.07
N SER A 357 -38.37 -2.81 -2.06
CA SER A 357 -39.34 -3.21 -3.09
C SER A 357 -40.50 -4.04 -2.51
N VAL A 358 -40.24 -4.89 -1.51
CA VAL A 358 -41.29 -5.68 -0.83
C VAL A 358 -42.15 -4.79 0.07
N THR A 359 -41.56 -3.91 0.88
CA THR A 359 -42.32 -2.98 1.74
C THR A 359 -43.25 -2.07 0.92
N LEU A 360 -42.79 -1.56 -0.23
CA LEU A 360 -43.61 -0.75 -1.15
C LEU A 360 -44.72 -1.56 -1.89
N ARG A 361 -44.70 -2.89 -1.79
CA ARG A 361 -45.70 -3.82 -2.35
C ARG A 361 -46.60 -4.47 -1.30
N SER A 362 -46.17 -4.52 -0.02
CA SER A 362 -46.87 -5.22 1.06
C SER A 362 -47.89 -4.36 1.80
N ILE A 363 -47.81 -3.03 1.66
CA ILE A 363 -48.91 -2.14 2.05
C ILE A 363 -49.99 -2.28 0.98
N GLY A 364 -51.25 -2.50 1.40
CA GLY A 364 -52.40 -2.64 0.49
C GLY A 364 -52.80 -1.36 -0.26
N ASP A 365 -52.03 -0.30 -0.07
CA ASP A 365 -52.27 1.06 -0.55
C ASP A 365 -51.57 1.30 -1.89
N ALA A 366 -52.17 2.16 -2.70
CA ALA A 366 -51.52 2.73 -3.86
C ALA A 366 -50.47 3.75 -3.43
N VAL A 367 -49.27 3.65 -4.00
CA VAL A 367 -48.17 4.57 -3.73
C VAL A 367 -47.67 5.16 -5.04
N MET A 368 -47.59 6.49 -5.10
CA MET A 368 -46.92 7.24 -6.15
C MET A 368 -45.85 8.15 -5.53
N ALA A 369 -44.78 8.41 -6.28
CA ALA A 369 -43.85 9.49 -5.96
C ALA A 369 -43.73 10.45 -7.15
N THR A 370 -43.51 11.72 -6.86
CA THR A 370 -43.31 12.78 -7.85
C THR A 370 -42.00 13.52 -7.64
N ASP A 371 -41.55 14.23 -8.68
CA ASP A 371 -40.58 15.33 -8.52
C ASP A 371 -41.25 16.62 -8.00
N ARG A 372 -40.44 17.66 -7.78
CA ARG A 372 -40.88 19.00 -7.34
C ARG A 372 -41.81 19.71 -8.34
N ALA A 373 -41.85 19.26 -9.59
CA ALA A 373 -42.76 19.76 -10.63
C ALA A 373 -44.04 18.91 -10.76
N GLY A 374 -44.32 18.03 -9.80
CA GLY A 374 -45.50 17.17 -9.78
C GLY A 374 -45.48 16.03 -10.79
N ARG A 375 -44.31 15.71 -11.39
CA ARG A 375 -44.21 14.64 -12.41
C ARG A 375 -43.95 13.29 -11.77
N ILE A 376 -44.68 12.25 -12.20
CA ILE A 376 -44.59 10.91 -11.62
C ILE A 376 -43.23 10.27 -11.88
N THR A 377 -42.50 9.94 -10.81
CA THR A 377 -41.20 9.25 -10.83
C THR A 377 -41.30 7.78 -10.44
N LEU A 378 -42.28 7.41 -9.62
CA LEU A 378 -42.58 6.04 -9.19
C LEU A 378 -44.08 5.82 -9.03
N MET A 379 -44.55 4.60 -9.32
CA MET A 379 -45.94 4.16 -9.16
C MET A 379 -45.91 2.66 -8.81
N ASN A 380 -46.60 2.24 -7.75
CA ASN A 380 -46.70 0.80 -7.41
C ASN A 380 -47.86 0.12 -8.17
N PRO A 381 -47.90 -1.23 -8.27
CA PRO A 381 -48.95 -1.94 -9.01
C PRO A 381 -50.38 -1.76 -8.45
N VAL A 382 -50.51 -1.34 -7.20
CA VAL A 382 -51.82 -0.99 -6.61
C VAL A 382 -52.30 0.35 -7.17
N ALA A 383 -51.42 1.34 -7.29
CA ALA A 383 -51.70 2.62 -7.95
C ALA A 383 -52.02 2.46 -9.44
N GLU A 384 -51.30 1.57 -10.15
CA GLU A 384 -51.61 1.25 -11.55
C GLU A 384 -53.05 0.72 -11.70
N ARG A 385 -53.45 -0.20 -10.82
CA ARG A 385 -54.80 -0.78 -10.79
C ARG A 385 -55.88 0.25 -10.46
N LEU A 386 -55.70 1.05 -9.40
CA LEU A 386 -56.74 2.00 -8.94
C LEU A 386 -56.92 3.21 -9.86
N THR A 387 -55.90 3.61 -10.62
CA THR A 387 -56.02 4.74 -11.57
C THR A 387 -56.30 4.31 -13.01
N GLY A 388 -56.14 3.03 -13.34
CA GLY A 388 -56.24 2.54 -14.73
C GLY A 388 -55.08 2.98 -15.63
N TRP A 389 -53.95 3.38 -15.05
CA TRP A 389 -52.75 3.81 -15.78
C TRP A 389 -51.57 2.86 -15.54
N PRO A 390 -50.93 2.30 -16.58
CA PRO A 390 -49.66 1.62 -16.40
C PRO A 390 -48.53 2.65 -16.17
N PHE A 391 -47.59 2.34 -15.28
CA PHE A 391 -46.48 3.21 -14.92
C PHE A 391 -45.65 3.64 -16.13
N SER A 392 -45.50 2.76 -17.13
CA SER A 392 -44.81 3.07 -18.39
C SER A 392 -45.44 4.24 -19.17
N ALA A 393 -46.73 4.49 -19.01
CA ALA A 393 -47.45 5.61 -19.65
C ALA A 393 -47.70 6.80 -18.71
N ALA A 394 -47.66 6.57 -17.39
CA ALA A 394 -47.80 7.61 -16.36
C ALA A 394 -46.48 8.32 -16.03
N ARG A 395 -45.33 7.63 -16.14
CA ARG A 395 -44.00 8.17 -15.79
C ARG A 395 -43.70 9.47 -16.55
N GLY A 396 -43.37 10.53 -15.82
CA GLY A 396 -43.08 11.86 -16.35
C GLY A 396 -44.29 12.74 -16.65
N ARG A 397 -45.52 12.21 -16.62
CA ARG A 397 -46.76 13.03 -16.67
C ARG A 397 -46.98 13.77 -15.36
N HIS A 398 -47.72 14.87 -15.41
CA HIS A 398 -48.13 15.57 -14.20
C HIS A 398 -49.15 14.72 -13.43
N ILE A 399 -49.04 14.68 -12.10
CA ILE A 399 -49.87 13.77 -11.27
C ILE A 399 -51.37 14.03 -11.42
N GLY A 400 -51.80 15.28 -11.55
CA GLY A 400 -53.20 15.64 -11.85
C GLY A 400 -53.76 15.15 -13.20
N GLU A 401 -52.96 14.58 -14.11
CA GLU A 401 -53.47 13.86 -15.30
C GLU A 401 -53.87 12.40 -14.99
N VAL A 402 -53.30 11.83 -13.92
CA VAL A 402 -53.33 10.39 -13.60
C VAL A 402 -54.13 10.12 -12.32
N PHE A 403 -54.03 11.03 -11.35
CA PHE A 403 -54.74 11.01 -10.08
C PHE A 403 -55.80 12.12 -10.09
N VAL A 404 -56.98 11.81 -10.63
CA VAL A 404 -58.10 12.74 -10.76
C VAL A 404 -59.08 12.52 -9.62
N ILE A 405 -59.20 13.51 -8.72
CA ILE A 405 -60.02 13.39 -7.51
C ILE A 405 -61.13 14.45 -7.41
N VAL A 406 -62.29 14.02 -6.93
CA VAL A 406 -63.49 14.87 -6.75
C VAL A 406 -64.15 14.62 -5.39
N ALA A 407 -64.88 15.62 -4.87
CA ALA A 407 -65.63 15.47 -3.63
C ALA A 407 -66.89 14.60 -3.86
N GLY A 408 -67.11 13.56 -3.05
CA GLY A 408 -68.15 12.55 -3.30
C GLY A 408 -69.59 13.07 -3.29
N GLY A 409 -69.86 14.16 -2.58
CA GLY A 409 -71.20 14.78 -2.50
C GLY A 409 -71.51 15.80 -3.60
N THR A 410 -70.53 16.64 -3.98
CA THR A 410 -70.73 17.75 -4.95
C THR A 410 -70.13 17.47 -6.33
N ARG A 411 -69.26 16.45 -6.43
CA ARG A 411 -68.42 16.11 -7.60
C ARG A 411 -67.53 17.27 -8.09
N GLU A 412 -67.28 18.24 -7.20
CA GLU A 412 -66.34 19.33 -7.47
C GLU A 412 -64.88 18.83 -7.42
N PRO A 413 -63.98 19.35 -8.27
CA PRO A 413 -62.57 18.98 -8.25
C PRO A 413 -61.91 19.31 -6.90
N VAL A 414 -61.20 18.34 -6.33
CA VAL A 414 -60.42 18.54 -5.10
C VAL A 414 -59.03 19.08 -5.47
N ALA A 415 -58.51 20.01 -4.67
CA ALA A 415 -57.19 20.59 -4.89
C ALA A 415 -56.06 19.55 -4.72
N ASP A 416 -55.14 19.51 -5.67
CA ASP A 416 -54.03 18.56 -5.76
C ASP A 416 -53.27 18.45 -4.41
N PRO A 417 -53.30 17.29 -3.72
CA PRO A 417 -52.68 17.12 -2.42
C PRO A 417 -51.15 17.15 -2.51
N VAL A 418 -50.57 16.73 -3.64
CA VAL A 418 -49.13 16.73 -3.88
C VAL A 418 -48.63 18.15 -4.08
N ALA A 419 -49.32 18.96 -4.89
CA ALA A 419 -49.01 20.38 -5.02
C ALA A 419 -49.06 21.10 -3.66
N ARG A 420 -50.07 20.79 -2.83
CA ARG A 420 -50.20 21.33 -1.46
C ARG A 420 -49.09 20.86 -0.52
N ALA A 421 -48.68 19.59 -0.57
CA ALA A 421 -47.61 19.04 0.25
C ALA A 421 -46.26 19.69 -0.09
N VAL A 422 -45.94 19.84 -1.38
CA VAL A 422 -44.72 20.50 -1.86
C VAL A 422 -44.71 21.99 -1.50
N SER A 423 -45.84 22.69 -1.62
CA SER A 423 -45.89 24.14 -1.32
C SER A 423 -45.94 24.48 0.17
N SER A 424 -46.51 23.60 1.00
CA SER A 424 -46.65 23.84 2.46
C SER A 424 -45.56 23.21 3.31
N GLY A 425 -44.78 22.27 2.75
CA GLY A 425 -43.76 21.52 3.48
C GLY A 425 -44.32 20.60 4.58
N LYS A 426 -45.62 20.29 4.54
CA LYS A 426 -46.32 19.49 5.55
C LYS A 426 -47.04 18.31 4.90
N VAL A 427 -47.32 17.29 5.70
CA VAL A 427 -48.22 16.20 5.32
C VAL A 427 -49.62 16.78 5.11
N VAL A 428 -50.24 16.43 3.97
CA VAL A 428 -51.58 16.83 3.59
C VAL A 428 -52.45 15.59 3.52
N GLU A 429 -53.30 15.41 4.51
CA GLU A 429 -54.35 14.39 4.51
C GLU A 429 -55.62 14.94 3.87
N LEU A 430 -56.31 14.10 3.11
CA LEU A 430 -57.60 14.41 2.49
C LEU A 430 -58.76 13.76 3.26
N HIS A 431 -59.96 14.27 3.03
CA HIS A 431 -61.14 13.84 3.77
C HIS A 431 -61.70 12.54 3.16
N ASN A 432 -62.19 11.63 4.01
CA ASN A 432 -62.69 10.30 3.62
C ASN A 432 -63.82 10.31 2.56
N ASP A 433 -64.45 11.46 2.32
CA ASP A 433 -65.50 11.64 1.32
C ASP A 433 -64.94 12.00 -0.08
N THR A 434 -63.70 11.61 -0.40
CA THR A 434 -63.04 11.85 -1.70
C THR A 434 -63.19 10.63 -2.64
N LEU A 435 -63.53 10.90 -3.91
CA LEU A 435 -63.60 9.90 -4.98
C LEU A 435 -62.42 10.05 -5.94
N LEU A 436 -61.75 8.94 -6.25
CA LEU A 436 -60.82 8.81 -7.37
C LEU A 436 -61.59 8.39 -8.63
N LEU A 437 -61.36 9.12 -9.72
CA LEU A 437 -61.87 8.80 -11.05
C LEU A 437 -60.77 8.10 -11.85
N ALA A 438 -60.90 6.79 -12.07
CA ALA A 438 -59.97 6.00 -12.84
C ALA A 438 -60.14 6.21 -14.35
N ARG A 439 -59.09 5.95 -15.12
CA ARG A 439 -59.05 6.18 -16.58
C ARG A 439 -60.07 5.33 -17.36
N ASP A 440 -60.42 4.16 -16.84
CA ASP A 440 -61.42 3.24 -17.40
C ASP A 440 -62.87 3.63 -17.03
N GLY A 441 -63.05 4.68 -16.22
CA GLY A 441 -64.35 5.14 -15.73
C GLY A 441 -64.80 4.51 -14.42
N ALA A 442 -63.97 3.69 -13.77
CA ALA A 442 -64.25 3.22 -12.41
C ALA A 442 -64.13 4.37 -11.39
N GLU A 443 -64.98 4.35 -10.37
CA GLU A 443 -64.95 5.31 -9.26
C GLU A 443 -64.62 4.56 -7.95
N TYR A 444 -63.58 5.01 -7.25
CA TYR A 444 -63.15 4.46 -5.98
C TYR A 444 -63.27 5.50 -4.87
N GLN A 445 -63.94 5.17 -3.77
CA GLN A 445 -63.84 5.96 -2.55
C GLN A 445 -62.42 5.79 -2.00
N ILE A 446 -61.69 6.89 -1.83
CA ILE A 446 -60.31 6.85 -1.34
C ILE A 446 -60.13 7.64 -0.05
N ALA A 447 -59.19 7.18 0.76
CA ALA A 447 -58.54 7.99 1.78
C ALA A 447 -57.08 8.15 1.36
N ASP A 448 -56.57 9.38 1.32
CA ASP A 448 -55.22 9.66 0.81
C ASP A 448 -54.45 10.73 1.60
N SER A 449 -53.13 10.60 1.53
CA SER A 449 -52.16 11.44 2.22
C SER A 449 -50.94 11.69 1.35
N ALA A 450 -50.55 12.95 1.23
CA ALA A 450 -49.36 13.39 0.50
C ALA A 450 -48.32 13.96 1.47
N ALA A 451 -47.06 13.52 1.36
CA ALA A 451 -45.96 13.97 2.20
C ALA A 451 -44.75 14.42 1.35
N PRO A 452 -44.09 15.55 1.67
CA PRO A 452 -42.92 16.00 0.93
C PRO A 452 -41.70 15.09 1.13
N ILE A 453 -40.98 14.83 0.04
CA ILE A 453 -39.71 14.11 0.02
C ILE A 453 -38.59 15.15 0.11
N HIS A 454 -37.69 14.95 1.07
CA HIS A 454 -36.53 15.81 1.31
C HIS A 454 -35.25 15.13 0.83
N ASP A 455 -34.27 15.89 0.37
CA ASP A 455 -32.90 15.40 0.15
C ASP A 455 -32.05 15.44 1.43
N ALA A 456 -30.76 15.10 1.29
CA ALA A 456 -29.80 15.12 2.39
C ALA A 456 -29.43 16.52 2.91
N ALA A 457 -29.78 17.60 2.19
CA ALA A 457 -29.64 18.97 2.66
C ALA A 457 -30.91 19.47 3.38
N GLY A 458 -32.01 18.74 3.29
CA GLY A 458 -33.31 19.10 3.84
C GLY A 458 -34.22 19.86 2.86
N ASP A 459 -33.83 19.97 1.59
CA ASP A 459 -34.63 20.63 0.56
C ASP A 459 -35.70 19.69 -0.01
N ILE A 460 -36.89 20.23 -0.28
CA ILE A 460 -38.00 19.47 -0.88
C ILE A 460 -37.67 19.18 -2.35
N THR A 461 -37.50 17.90 -2.67
CA THR A 461 -37.21 17.38 -4.02
C THR A 461 -38.43 16.83 -4.74
N GLY A 462 -39.52 16.58 -4.01
CA GLY A 462 -40.78 16.05 -4.56
C GLY A 462 -41.76 15.70 -3.44
N ALA A 463 -42.71 14.81 -3.72
CA ALA A 463 -43.62 14.28 -2.71
C ALA A 463 -44.00 12.82 -2.99
N VAL A 464 -44.35 12.10 -1.93
CA VAL A 464 -44.98 10.78 -2.00
C VAL A 464 -46.48 10.95 -1.72
N LEU A 465 -47.30 10.29 -2.53
CA LEU A 465 -48.75 10.19 -2.36
C LEU A 465 -49.08 8.73 -2.04
N VAL A 466 -49.82 8.52 -0.96
CA VAL A 466 -50.36 7.21 -0.57
C VAL A 466 -51.88 7.30 -0.55
N PHE A 467 -52.57 6.37 -1.20
CA PHE A 467 -54.03 6.33 -1.22
C PHE A 467 -54.59 4.91 -1.14
N THR A 468 -55.65 4.74 -0.35
CA THR A 468 -56.27 3.44 -0.08
C THR A 468 -57.70 3.41 -0.61
N ASP A 469 -58.09 2.34 -1.30
CA ASP A 469 -59.50 2.10 -1.64
C ASP A 469 -60.29 1.72 -0.38
N VAL A 470 -61.15 2.63 0.06
CA VAL A 470 -62.05 2.48 1.21
C VAL A 470 -63.51 2.27 0.78
N SER A 471 -63.77 2.00 -0.51
CA SER A 471 -65.14 1.83 -1.06
C SER A 471 -65.95 0.78 -0.31
N ALA A 472 -65.33 -0.35 0.04
CA ALA A 472 -65.99 -1.41 0.80
C ALA A 472 -66.36 -0.98 2.23
N GLN A 473 -65.47 -0.23 2.90
CA GLN A 473 -65.70 0.29 4.26
C GLN A 473 -66.78 1.38 4.25
N TYR A 474 -66.72 2.29 3.28
CA TYR A 474 -67.70 3.35 3.11
C TYR A 474 -69.08 2.78 2.78
N ALA A 475 -69.19 1.82 1.86
CA ALA A 475 -70.44 1.14 1.55
C ALA A 475 -71.01 0.37 2.75
N ALA A 476 -70.17 -0.29 3.56
CA ALA A 476 -70.62 -0.94 4.80
C ALA A 476 -71.15 0.07 5.83
N ARG A 477 -70.46 1.21 6.01
CA ARG A 477 -70.89 2.31 6.89
C ARG A 477 -72.22 2.92 6.43
N GLN A 478 -72.38 3.15 5.13
CA GLN A 478 -73.65 3.67 4.57
C GLN A 478 -74.80 2.66 4.72
N ARG A 479 -74.56 1.36 4.52
CA ARG A 479 -75.57 0.31 4.81
C ARG A 479 -75.97 0.27 6.28
N LEU A 480 -75.01 0.41 7.21
CA LEU A 480 -75.30 0.46 8.65
C LEU A 480 -76.17 1.68 8.99
N LEU A 481 -75.79 2.87 8.52
CA LEU A 481 -76.55 4.11 8.73
C LEU A 481 -77.96 4.06 8.09
N ALA A 482 -78.09 3.45 6.92
CA ALA A 482 -79.39 3.24 6.27
C ALA A 482 -80.27 2.27 7.08
N SER A 483 -79.69 1.15 7.53
CA SER A 483 -80.38 0.17 8.38
C SER A 483 -80.80 0.76 9.73
N GLU A 484 -79.92 1.52 10.39
CA GLU A 484 -80.23 2.20 11.67
C GLU A 484 -81.36 3.22 11.50
N ARG A 485 -81.34 4.03 10.44
CA ARG A 485 -82.43 4.97 10.10
C ARG A 485 -83.74 4.23 9.82
N GLN A 486 -83.69 3.14 9.06
CA GLN A 486 -84.86 2.33 8.74
C GLN A 486 -85.45 1.65 9.98
N PHE A 487 -84.60 1.10 10.86
CA PHE A 487 -85.01 0.49 12.13
C PHE A 487 -85.62 1.51 13.09
N ARG A 488 -84.98 2.69 13.26
CA ARG A 488 -85.52 3.76 14.10
C ARG A 488 -86.87 4.26 13.57
N ALA A 489 -87.00 4.50 12.26
CA ALA A 489 -88.27 4.90 11.66
C ALA A 489 -89.35 3.82 11.81
N ALA A 490 -89.01 2.55 11.59
CA ALA A 490 -89.95 1.43 11.71
C ALA A 490 -90.45 1.21 13.15
N ILE A 491 -89.62 1.44 14.17
CA ILE A 491 -90.05 1.42 15.57
C ILE A 491 -90.92 2.65 15.87
N GLU A 492 -90.46 3.85 15.49
CA GLU A 492 -91.12 5.10 15.83
C GLU A 492 -92.53 5.21 15.24
N GLU A 493 -92.73 4.71 14.01
CA GLU A 493 -94.02 4.68 13.32
C GLU A 493 -94.79 3.34 13.50
N ALA A 494 -94.29 2.40 14.32
CA ALA A 494 -95.00 1.15 14.55
C ALA A 494 -96.35 1.40 15.27
N PRO A 495 -97.49 0.88 14.76
CA PRO A 495 -98.83 1.12 15.32
C PRO A 495 -99.11 0.35 16.63
N VAL A 496 -98.05 -0.16 17.28
CA VAL A 496 -98.10 -0.89 18.55
C VAL A 496 -97.14 -0.23 19.54
N PRO A 497 -97.47 -0.18 20.85
CA PRO A 497 -96.54 0.24 21.88
C PRO A 497 -95.26 -0.60 21.90
N VAL A 498 -94.10 0.04 21.71
CA VAL A 498 -92.77 -0.59 21.81
C VAL A 498 -91.95 0.12 22.88
N MET A 499 -91.45 -0.66 23.84
CA MET A 499 -90.46 -0.25 24.84
C MET A 499 -89.23 -1.12 24.70
N ILE A 500 -88.05 -0.50 24.64
CA ILE A 500 -86.75 -1.16 24.67
C ILE A 500 -86.05 -0.73 25.96
N HIS A 501 -85.51 -1.70 26.71
CA HIS A 501 -84.73 -1.49 27.93
C HIS A 501 -83.45 -2.35 27.90
N ASP A 502 -82.47 -2.02 28.74
CA ASP A 502 -81.27 -2.83 28.95
C ASP A 502 -81.47 -3.95 29.98
N GLU A 503 -80.42 -4.74 30.24
CA GLU A 503 -80.44 -5.86 31.18
C GLU A 503 -80.70 -5.44 32.65
N ASP A 504 -80.37 -4.20 33.01
CA ASP A 504 -80.64 -3.60 34.32
C ASP A 504 -82.06 -2.95 34.39
N GLY A 505 -82.80 -2.99 33.29
CA GLY A 505 -84.15 -2.46 33.18
C GLY A 505 -84.22 -0.94 33.00
N ALA A 506 -83.14 -0.26 32.62
CA ALA A 506 -83.22 1.15 32.23
C ALA A 506 -83.86 1.27 30.83
N VAL A 507 -84.82 2.19 30.68
CA VAL A 507 -85.56 2.35 29.41
C VAL A 507 -84.68 3.10 28.41
N LEU A 508 -84.31 2.41 27.33
CA LEU A 508 -83.44 2.91 26.26
C LEU A 508 -84.22 3.65 25.17
N ALA A 509 -85.43 3.20 24.86
CA ALA A 509 -86.30 3.81 23.86
C ALA A 509 -87.78 3.48 24.10
N LEU A 510 -88.64 4.45 23.81
CA LEU A 510 -90.10 4.32 23.73
C LEU A 510 -90.53 4.88 22.39
N ASN A 511 -91.37 4.15 21.65
CA ASN A 511 -91.90 4.67 20.41
C ASN A 511 -93.11 5.61 20.63
N ARG A 512 -93.47 6.35 19.59
CA ARG A 512 -94.62 7.23 19.57
C ARG A 512 -95.91 6.58 20.08
N SER A 513 -96.27 5.40 19.56
CA SER A 513 -97.51 4.71 19.96
C SER A 513 -97.51 4.25 21.42
N TRP A 514 -96.35 3.99 22.01
CA TRP A 514 -96.24 3.71 23.45
C TRP A 514 -96.59 4.95 24.29
N CYS A 515 -96.06 6.11 23.91
CA CYS A 515 -96.36 7.37 24.57
C CYS A 515 -97.82 7.81 24.39
N GLU A 516 -98.37 7.67 23.17
CA GLU A 516 -99.76 8.05 22.85
C GLU A 516 -100.79 7.16 23.56
N LEU A 517 -100.54 5.85 23.69
CA LEU A 517 -101.48 4.91 24.33
C LEU A 517 -101.39 4.93 25.86
N SER A 518 -100.21 5.10 26.43
CA SER A 518 -100.01 5.15 27.88
C SER A 518 -100.29 6.53 28.50
N GLY A 519 -100.17 7.60 27.70
CA GLY A 519 -100.26 8.99 28.16
C GLY A 519 -98.99 9.51 28.87
N TYR A 520 -97.95 8.69 29.02
CA TYR A 520 -96.72 9.06 29.75
C TYR A 520 -95.62 9.54 28.79
N PRO A 521 -95.00 10.71 29.04
CA PRO A 521 -93.84 11.16 28.27
C PRO A 521 -92.59 10.34 28.64
N PRO A 522 -91.61 10.17 27.73
CA PRO A 522 -90.44 9.30 27.97
C PRO A 522 -89.64 9.64 29.24
N GLU A 523 -89.52 10.93 29.56
CA GLU A 523 -88.80 11.42 30.74
C GLU A 523 -89.40 10.94 32.08
N SER A 524 -90.67 10.55 32.10
CA SER A 524 -91.37 10.09 33.31
C SER A 524 -91.09 8.61 33.67
N LEU A 525 -90.45 7.87 32.76
CA LEU A 525 -90.27 6.41 32.82
C LEU A 525 -88.82 5.99 32.54
N PRO A 526 -87.85 6.37 33.40
CA PRO A 526 -86.44 6.03 33.21
C PRO A 526 -86.13 4.53 33.36
N THR A 527 -87.01 3.74 34.01
CA THR A 527 -86.79 2.30 34.25
C THR A 527 -88.07 1.48 34.11
N LEU A 528 -87.92 0.19 33.77
CA LEU A 528 -88.99 -0.80 33.70
C LEU A 528 -89.67 -0.97 35.07
N ALA A 529 -88.90 -1.03 36.16
CA ALA A 529 -89.45 -1.09 37.51
C ALA A 529 -90.31 0.14 37.87
N ARG A 530 -89.99 1.31 37.32
CA ARG A 530 -90.83 2.52 37.46
C ARG A 530 -92.14 2.38 36.68
N TRP A 531 -92.11 1.77 35.50
CA TRP A 531 -93.32 1.41 34.74
C TRP A 531 -94.15 0.35 35.48
N GLU A 532 -93.56 -0.74 35.97
CA GLU A 532 -94.27 -1.80 36.71
C GLU A 532 -94.99 -1.25 37.94
N ALA A 533 -94.34 -0.36 38.69
CA ALA A 533 -94.96 0.33 39.83
C ALA A 533 -96.17 1.19 39.44
N LEU A 534 -96.13 1.84 38.27
CA LEU A 534 -97.24 2.64 37.73
C LEU A 534 -98.35 1.77 37.12
N ALA A 535 -97.99 0.62 36.53
CA ALA A 535 -98.94 -0.29 35.87
C ALA A 535 -99.67 -1.23 36.86
N MET A 536 -99.07 -1.54 38.01
CA MET A 536 -99.72 -2.30 39.09
C MET A 536 -100.58 -1.43 40.02
N LEU A 537 -100.43 -0.10 39.96
CA LEU A 537 -101.42 0.84 40.49
C LEU A 537 -102.63 0.84 39.55
N ASN A 538 -103.65 0.06 39.91
CA ASN A 538 -104.86 -0.15 39.11
C ASN A 538 -105.83 1.05 39.14
N ASP A 539 -105.30 2.27 38.97
CA ASP A 539 -106.06 3.51 38.78
C ASP A 539 -106.13 3.81 37.28
N PRO A 540 -107.33 3.80 36.66
CA PRO A 540 -107.46 4.19 35.27
C PRO A 540 -107.22 5.69 35.14
N VAL A 541 -106.11 6.08 34.51
CA VAL A 541 -105.92 7.46 34.05
C VAL A 541 -106.86 7.72 32.87
N HIS A 542 -108.13 7.96 33.20
CA HIS A 542 -109.05 8.55 32.24
C HIS A 542 -108.62 9.98 31.91
N ALA A 543 -108.76 10.33 30.63
CA ALA A 543 -108.72 11.71 30.16
C ALA A 543 -109.63 12.61 31.04
N PRO A 544 -109.32 13.90 31.19
CA PRO A 544 -110.13 14.81 32.01
C PRO A 544 -111.55 14.95 31.43
N GLY A 545 -112.47 14.19 32.01
CA GLY A 545 -113.89 14.23 31.67
C GLY A 545 -114.51 15.52 32.18
N GLY A 546 -115.02 16.35 31.27
CA GLY A 546 -115.77 17.54 31.62
C GLY A 546 -117.19 17.23 32.10
N GLY A 547 -117.65 17.96 33.11
CA GLY A 547 -119.03 17.96 33.59
C GLY A 547 -119.16 18.79 34.88
N ALA A 548 -120.00 19.80 34.98
CA ALA A 548 -120.84 20.43 33.95
C ALA A 548 -121.13 21.90 34.32
N SER A 549 -121.48 22.69 33.30
CA SER A 549 -122.30 23.91 33.38
C SER A 549 -122.17 24.83 34.61
N ASP A 550 -121.49 25.95 34.43
CA ASP A 550 -122.20 27.24 34.44
C ASP A 550 -121.89 27.97 33.14
N GLY A 551 -122.88 28.69 32.60
CA GLY A 551 -122.85 29.17 31.22
C GLY A 551 -122.09 30.48 31.01
N VAL A 552 -121.64 30.72 29.77
CA VAL A 552 -122.15 31.81 28.91
C VAL A 552 -121.68 31.58 27.46
N GLU A 553 -122.52 32.04 26.54
CA GLU A 553 -122.49 31.96 25.08
C GLU A 553 -121.15 32.37 24.41
N GLY A 554 -120.85 31.84 23.21
CA GLY A 554 -119.74 32.35 22.39
C GLY A 554 -119.45 31.55 21.11
N ALA A 555 -120.02 31.97 19.98
CA ALA A 555 -119.94 31.34 18.67
C ALA A 555 -118.53 31.04 18.11
N GLY A 556 -118.46 30.02 17.25
CA GLY A 556 -117.25 29.40 16.69
C GLY A 556 -116.42 30.21 15.68
N GLY A 557 -115.27 29.63 15.29
CA GLY A 557 -114.31 30.28 14.40
C GLY A 557 -113.09 29.43 14.02
N HIS A 558 -113.23 28.59 12.99
CA HIS A 558 -112.22 28.18 11.99
C HIS A 558 -110.73 28.51 12.23
N CYS A 559 -109.88 27.48 12.25
CA CYS A 559 -108.45 27.60 11.91
C CYS A 559 -108.13 26.85 10.62
N ARG A 560 -107.88 27.58 9.52
CA ARG A 560 -107.19 27.08 8.32
C ARG A 560 -105.75 27.62 8.29
N ALA A 561 -104.88 26.86 7.64
CA ALA A 561 -103.43 27.06 7.57
C ALA A 561 -102.96 28.45 7.07
N GLY A 562 -101.78 28.87 7.55
CA GLY A 562 -101.07 30.06 7.07
C GLY A 562 -99.59 30.07 7.45
N TRP A 563 -98.73 29.41 6.68
CA TRP A 563 -97.26 29.57 6.78
C TRP A 563 -96.83 30.94 6.24
N ARG A 564 -95.94 31.67 6.97
CA ARG A 564 -94.62 32.13 6.45
C ARG A 564 -93.80 33.01 7.42
N ALA A 565 -92.54 32.57 7.58
CA ALA A 565 -91.29 33.36 7.53
C ALA A 565 -91.02 34.53 8.51
N GLY A 566 -90.00 34.32 9.38
CA GLY A 566 -89.20 35.35 10.03
C GLY A 566 -87.86 34.77 10.53
N ARG A 567 -86.73 35.25 9.98
CA ARG A 567 -85.33 34.94 10.37
C ARG A 567 -84.70 36.23 10.98
N PRO A 568 -83.49 36.21 11.59
CA PRO A 568 -82.76 35.13 12.28
C PRO A 568 -82.15 35.57 13.65
N ALA A 569 -81.56 34.64 14.41
CA ALA A 569 -80.55 34.95 15.44
C ALA A 569 -79.51 33.81 15.53
N THR A 570 -78.30 34.15 15.99
CA THR A 570 -77.07 33.33 15.93
C THR A 570 -76.95 32.24 17.01
N PRO A 571 -76.15 31.17 16.80
CA PRO A 571 -76.01 30.04 17.72
C PRO A 571 -74.81 30.16 18.69
N PRO A 572 -74.87 29.46 19.84
CA PRO A 572 -73.69 28.90 20.51
C PRO A 572 -73.86 27.37 20.73
N PRO A 573 -72.92 26.65 21.39
CA PRO A 573 -71.99 25.74 20.72
C PRO A 573 -72.35 24.25 20.80
N THR A 574 -71.65 23.45 20.01
CA THR A 574 -71.71 21.98 20.00
C THR A 574 -71.19 21.34 21.31
N PRO A 575 -71.88 20.34 21.89
CA PRO A 575 -71.32 19.48 22.92
C PRO A 575 -70.44 18.36 22.35
N THR A 576 -69.49 17.91 23.16
CA THR A 576 -68.37 17.02 22.84
C THR A 576 -68.77 15.52 22.80
N ALA A 577 -67.89 14.69 22.24
CA ALA A 577 -68.11 13.25 22.07
C ALA A 577 -68.26 12.44 23.37
N CYS A 578 -69.09 11.40 23.33
CA CYS A 578 -69.15 10.34 24.35
C CYS A 578 -68.18 9.20 24.03
N THR A 579 -67.40 8.80 25.03
CA THR A 579 -66.55 7.59 25.03
C THR A 579 -67.35 6.31 25.31
N PRO A 580 -66.93 5.14 24.78
CA PRO A 580 -67.56 3.85 25.09
C PRO A 580 -67.10 3.29 26.45
N TRP A 581 -68.00 2.60 27.16
CA TRP A 581 -67.75 2.01 28.48
C TRP A 581 -66.92 0.71 28.43
N ALA A 582 -66.08 0.51 29.46
CA ALA A 582 -65.28 -0.69 29.67
C ALA A 582 -65.90 -1.61 30.73
N ARG A 583 -65.79 -2.93 30.55
CA ARG A 583 -66.19 -3.93 31.56
C ARG A 583 -65.15 -4.02 32.68
N ALA A 584 -65.61 -3.95 33.93
CA ALA A 584 -64.82 -4.30 35.11
C ALA A 584 -65.21 -5.70 35.63
N GLY A 585 -64.23 -6.49 36.06
CA GLY A 585 -64.45 -7.78 36.72
C GLY A 585 -63.60 -7.88 37.99
N GLN A 586 -64.23 -8.19 39.12
CA GLN A 586 -63.56 -8.34 40.41
C GLN A 586 -63.50 -9.82 40.86
N THR A 587 -62.26 -10.33 40.88
CA THR A 587 -61.61 -11.02 42.01
C THR A 587 -62.40 -11.95 42.93
N ALA A 588 -61.95 -13.21 42.99
CA ALA A 588 -61.95 -14.03 44.20
C ALA A 588 -60.56 -14.68 44.36
N SER A 589 -60.07 -14.82 45.60
CA SER A 589 -58.67 -15.15 45.91
C SER A 589 -58.49 -16.50 46.59
N THR A 590 -57.41 -17.21 46.27
CA THR A 590 -56.86 -18.26 47.14
C THR A 590 -55.34 -18.12 47.24
N ARG A 591 -54.81 -18.04 48.46
CA ARG A 591 -53.37 -17.92 48.75
C ARG A 591 -52.69 -19.29 48.69
N TYR A 592 -51.43 -19.35 48.26
CA TYR A 592 -50.42 -20.17 48.94
C TYR A 592 -49.01 -19.56 48.84
N SER A 593 -48.20 -19.84 49.85
CA SER A 593 -47.00 -19.09 50.26
C SER A 593 -45.74 -19.29 49.39
N ALA A 594 -44.85 -18.29 49.42
CA ALA A 594 -43.43 -18.44 49.04
C ALA A 594 -42.65 -19.31 50.06
N PRO A 595 -41.37 -19.65 49.77
CA PRO A 595 -40.33 -18.85 50.41
C PRO A 595 -39.06 -18.57 49.57
N MET A 596 -38.38 -17.47 49.90
CA MET A 596 -36.96 -17.26 49.59
C MET A 596 -36.05 -18.12 50.48
N ALA A 597 -34.90 -18.55 49.97
CA ALA A 597 -33.69 -18.73 50.79
C ALA A 597 -32.40 -18.57 49.96
N ARG A 598 -31.51 -17.65 50.39
CA ARG A 598 -30.10 -17.58 49.96
C ARG A 598 -29.24 -18.49 50.85
N ARG A 599 -28.20 -19.13 50.28
CA ARG A 599 -26.86 -19.42 50.85
C ARG A 599 -25.98 -19.99 49.71
N GLY A 600 -24.67 -19.75 49.63
CA GLY A 600 -23.77 -19.10 50.58
C GLY A 600 -22.55 -18.44 49.93
N CYS A 601 -21.59 -18.01 50.77
CA CYS A 601 -20.39 -17.24 50.40
C CYS A 601 -19.14 -18.12 50.27
N GLY A 602 -18.08 -17.56 49.66
CA GLY A 602 -16.71 -18.10 49.63
C GLY A 602 -15.79 -17.23 48.76
N ILE A 603 -15.42 -16.03 49.21
CA ILE A 603 -14.10 -15.73 49.80
C ILE A 603 -12.92 -15.99 48.84
N SER A 604 -12.31 -14.94 48.28
CA SER A 604 -10.86 -14.66 48.46
C SER A 604 -10.37 -13.39 47.74
N ALA A 605 -9.81 -12.49 48.54
CA ALA A 605 -8.79 -11.47 48.26
C ALA A 605 -8.13 -11.16 49.64
N PRO A 606 -7.09 -10.31 49.80
CA PRO A 606 -6.22 -9.63 48.82
C PRO A 606 -4.69 -9.75 49.15
N ARG A 607 -3.82 -9.12 48.34
CA ARG A 607 -2.45 -8.56 48.65
C ARG A 607 -1.74 -8.22 47.32
N ARG A 608 -0.89 -7.21 47.18
CA ARG A 608 -0.60 -5.97 47.94
C ARG A 608 0.15 -4.98 47.01
N TRP A 609 0.27 -3.74 47.45
CA TRP A 609 1.03 -2.55 46.99
C TRP A 609 2.28 -2.81 46.10
N ASP A 610 2.72 -1.90 45.22
CA ASP A 610 3.27 -0.59 45.61
C ASP A 610 3.53 0.42 44.44
N ARG A 611 3.66 1.73 44.77
CA ARG A 611 4.34 2.84 44.06
C ARG A 611 3.74 3.53 42.80
N CYS A 612 3.24 4.75 43.02
CA CYS A 612 3.63 5.96 42.27
C CYS A 612 4.95 6.55 42.86
N PRO A 613 5.64 7.58 42.31
CA PRO A 613 5.21 8.64 41.36
C PRO A 613 6.13 8.69 40.09
N THR A 614 6.33 9.72 39.25
CA THR A 614 6.08 11.19 39.38
C THR A 614 6.01 11.94 38.02
N ALA A 615 5.05 12.87 37.92
CA ALA A 615 5.07 14.23 37.35
C ALA A 615 5.93 14.67 36.13
N ALA A 616 5.25 15.48 35.28
CA ALA A 616 5.72 16.66 34.52
C ALA A 616 6.63 16.49 33.28
N ALA A 617 6.08 16.84 32.10
CA ALA A 617 6.59 17.94 31.27
C ALA A 617 5.59 18.33 30.14
N ARG A 618 5.04 19.55 30.25
CA ARG A 618 4.37 20.40 29.22
C ARG A 618 3.28 19.79 28.33
#